data_AF-A0A2P4SIZ0-F1
#
_entry.id   AF-A0A2P4SIZ0-F1
#
_cell.length_a   1.000
_cell.length_b   1.000
_cell.length_c   1.000
_cell.angle_alpha   90.00
_cell.angle_beta   90.00
_cell.angle_gamma   90.00
#
_symmetry.space_group_name_H-M   'P 1'
#
loop_
_entity.id
_entity.type
_entity.pdbx_description
1 polymer ?
#
loop_
_entity_poly.entity_id
_entity_poly.type
_entity_poly.pdbx_seq_one_letter_code
_entity_poly.pdbx_strand_id
1 'polypeptide(L)' 'FTKCCKEAGFLMVVKCREENTALKDCLIGHYTDPSFYEECKAEYLKQREEYRATGIKKKRQKITSNV' A
#
# COMPACT_ATOMS: atom_id res chain seq x y z
N PHE A 1 14.17 2.03 -5.44
CA PHE A 1 13.75 0.72 -5.97
C PHE A 1 13.45 0.75 -7.48
N THR A 2 12.41 1.47 -7.96
CA THR A 2 11.96 1.42 -9.37
C THR A 2 13.04 1.77 -10.41
N LYS A 3 13.89 2.75 -10.13
CA LYS A 3 15.01 3.13 -10.99
C LYS A 3 16.02 1.99 -11.16
N CYS A 4 16.50 1.42 -10.05
CA CYS A 4 17.43 0.28 -10.08
C CYS A 4 16.83 -0.93 -10.81
N CYS A 5 15.54 -1.22 -10.60
CA CYS A 5 14.90 -2.36 -11.28
C CYS A 5 14.87 -2.19 -12.80
N LYS A 6 14.66 -0.96 -13.29
CA LYS A 6 14.68 -0.64 -14.73
C LYS A 6 16.08 -0.77 -15.33
N GLU A 7 17.12 -0.41 -14.60
CA GLU A 7 18.51 -0.45 -15.05
C GLU A 7 19.13 -1.85 -14.95
N ALA A 8 18.81 -2.61 -13.89
CA ALA A 8 19.37 -3.93 -13.64
C ALA A 8 18.65 -5.06 -14.42
N GLY A 9 17.43 -4.81 -14.89
CA GLY A 9 16.63 -5.77 -15.66
C GLY A 9 16.52 -7.12 -14.95
N PHE A 10 16.91 -8.20 -15.65
CA PHE A 10 16.86 -9.57 -15.09
C PHE A 10 17.68 -9.73 -13.79
N LEU A 11 18.77 -8.98 -13.63
CA LEU A 11 19.64 -9.07 -12.46
C LEU A 11 19.16 -8.24 -11.26
N MET A 12 17.96 -7.64 -11.33
CA MET A 12 17.43 -6.77 -10.28
C MET A 12 17.38 -7.42 -8.89
N VAL A 13 17.12 -8.72 -8.80
CA VAL A 13 17.00 -9.43 -7.50
C VAL A 13 18.34 -9.50 -6.75
N VAL A 14 19.45 -9.45 -7.49
CA VAL A 14 20.79 -9.45 -6.93
C VAL A 14 21.30 -8.02 -6.74
N LYS A 15 21.12 -7.17 -7.76
CA LYS A 15 21.69 -5.82 -7.77
C LYS A 15 20.91 -4.81 -6.93
N CYS A 16 19.59 -4.94 -6.83
CA CYS A 16 18.74 -3.95 -6.16
C CYS A 16 18.37 -4.34 -4.73
N ARG A 17 19.22 -5.12 -4.04
CA ARG A 17 18.91 -5.63 -2.69
C ARG A 17 18.82 -4.51 -1.67
N GLU A 18 19.72 -3.55 -1.72
CA GLU A 18 19.75 -2.43 -0.79
C GLU A 18 18.50 -1.56 -0.92
N GLU A 19 18.12 -1.15 -2.13
CA GLU A 19 16.91 -0.34 -2.30
C GLU A 19 15.63 -1.13 -2.03
N ASN A 20 15.66 -2.46 -2.17
CA ASN A 20 14.54 -3.31 -1.80
C ASN A 20 14.41 -3.43 -0.27
N THR A 21 15.52 -3.58 0.46
CA THR A 21 15.52 -3.56 1.92
C THR A 21 15.01 -2.22 2.44
N ALA A 22 15.53 -1.11 1.94
CA ALA A 22 15.06 0.23 2.33
C ALA A 22 13.55 0.43 2.03
N LEU A 23 13.06 -0.07 0.89
CA LEU A 23 11.64 -0.03 0.57
C LEU A 23 10.81 -0.88 1.54
N LYS A 24 11.27 -2.09 1.85
CA LYS A 24 10.59 -2.98 2.80
C LYS A 24 10.53 -2.37 4.18
N ASP A 25 11.62 -1.79 4.66
CA ASP A 25 11.68 -1.16 5.98
C ASP A 25 10.68 0.00 6.09
N CYS A 26 10.60 0.83 5.03
CA CYS A 26 9.59 1.89 4.94
C CYS A 26 8.15 1.34 5.00
N LEU A 27 7.84 0.31 4.19
CA LEU A 27 6.52 -0.31 4.17
C LEU A 27 6.16 -0.94 5.51
N ILE A 28 7.09 -1.68 6.12
CA ILE A 28 6.89 -2.31 7.42
C ILE A 28 6.62 -1.26 8.50
N GLY A 29 7.30 -0.10 8.46
CA GLY A 29 7.01 1.02 9.36
C GLY A 29 5.56 1.45 9.30
N HIS A 30 5.01 1.66 8.10
CA HIS A 30 3.61 2.02 7.93
C HIS A 30 2.62 0.92 8.34
N TYR A 31 2.95 -0.36 8.08
CA TYR A 31 2.09 -1.48 8.49
C TYR A 31 2.11 -1.74 10.00
N THR A 32 3.20 -1.37 10.68
CA THR A 32 3.35 -1.56 12.12
C THR A 32 2.86 -0.35 12.93
N ASP A 33 2.60 0.78 12.28
CA ASP A 33 2.05 1.97 12.90
C ASP A 33 0.59 1.74 13.34
N PRO A 34 0.31 1.70 14.67
CA PRO A 34 -1.04 1.48 15.17
C PRO A 34 -2.01 2.61 14.79
N SER A 35 -1.51 3.84 14.61
CA SER A 35 -2.34 4.99 14.26
C SER A 35 -2.95 4.84 12.87
N PHE A 36 -2.11 4.46 11.89
CA PHE A 36 -2.52 4.17 10.52
C PHE A 36 -3.53 3.01 10.46
N TYR A 37 -3.34 1.97 11.27
CA TYR A 37 -4.27 0.85 11.35
C TYR A 37 -5.65 1.28 11.85
N GLU A 38 -5.72 2.06 12.93
CA GLU A 38 -6.99 2.50 13.50
C GLU A 38 -7.74 3.46 12.56
N GLU A 39 -7.03 4.33 11.83
CA GLU A 39 -7.63 5.16 10.78
C GLU A 39 -8.25 4.31 9.66
N CYS A 40 -7.49 3.37 9.11
CA CYS A 40 -7.98 2.46 8.06
C CYS A 40 -9.18 1.63 8.52
N LYS A 41 -9.16 1.18 9.78
CA LYS A 41 -10.24 0.43 10.41
C LYS A 41 -11.50 1.27 10.57
N ALA A 42 -11.38 2.51 11.03
CA ALA A 42 -12.50 3.44 11.15
C ALA A 42 -13.15 3.70 9.78
N GLU A 43 -12.35 3.91 8.73
CA GLU A 43 -12.85 4.05 7.37
C GLU A 43 -13.59 2.79 6.90
N TYR A 44 -13.00 1.61 7.10
CA TYR A 44 -13.63 0.34 6.72
C TYR A 44 -14.98 0.13 7.42
N LEU A 45 -15.05 0.39 8.73
CA LEU A 45 -16.28 0.25 9.51
C LEU A 45 -17.38 1.18 9.00
N LYS A 46 -17.04 2.43 8.69
CA LYS A 46 -17.99 3.39 8.11
C LYS A 46 -18.51 2.92 6.74
N GLN A 47 -17.63 2.46 5.85
CA GLN A 47 -18.05 1.92 4.55
C GLN A 47 -18.95 0.67 4.70
N ARG A 48 -18.67 -0.16 5.71
CA ARG A 48 -19.47 -1.35 6.01
C ARG A 48 -20.85 -0.99 6.56
N GLU A 49 -20.95 0.04 7.39
CA GLU A 49 -22.21 0.57 7.89
C GLU A 49 -23.06 1.16 6.74
N GLU A 50 -22.46 1.98 5.88
CA GLU A 50 -23.11 2.52 4.68
C GLU A 50 -23.65 1.39 3.79
N TYR A 51 -22.87 0.31 3.59
CA TYR A 51 -23.31 -0.86 2.83
C TYR A 51 -24.48 -1.60 3.51
N ARG A 52 -24.45 -1.74 4.84
CA ARG A 52 -25.55 -2.39 5.59
C ARG A 52 -26.84 -1.57 5.53
N ALA A 53 -26.74 -0.24 5.55
CA ALA A 53 -27.89 0.64 5.50
C ALA A 53 -28.50 0.76 4.08
N THR A 54 -27.65 0.83 3.05
CA THR A 54 -28.10 1.16 1.67
C THR A 54 -28.09 -0.03 0.70
N GLY A 55 -27.34 -1.09 1.01
CA GLY A 55 -27.09 -2.21 0.09
C GLY A 55 -26.17 -1.88 -1.09
N ILE A 56 -25.65 -0.65 -1.19
CA ILE A 56 -24.83 -0.21 -2.32
C ILE A 56 -23.35 -0.32 -1.96
N LYS A 57 -22.58 -1.13 -2.71
CA LYS A 57 -21.14 -1.27 -2.48
C LYS A 57 -20.40 -0.03 -2.95
N LYS A 58 -19.55 0.53 -2.09
CA LYS A 58 -18.59 1.56 -2.51
C LYS A 58 -17.62 0.96 -3.53
N LYS A 59 -17.52 1.59 -4.71
CA LYS A 59 -16.53 1.20 -5.72
C LYS A 59 -15.15 1.50 -5.15
N ARG A 60 -14.25 0.50 -5.20
CA ARG A 60 -12.84 0.69 -4.87
C ARG A 60 -12.29 1.78 -5.80
N GLN A 61 -11.88 2.91 -5.25
CA GLN A 61 -11.23 3.94 -6.04
C GLN A 61 -9.95 3.33 -6.63
N LYS A 62 -9.77 3.45 -7.95
CA LYS A 62 -8.47 3.14 -8.54
C LYS A 62 -7.50 4.13 -7.95
N ILE A 63 -6.47 3.64 -7.26
CA ILE A 63 -5.33 4.47 -6.88
C ILE A 63 -4.75 4.99 -8.19
N THR A 64 -5.03 6.24 -8.53
CA THR A 64 -4.31 6.94 -9.59
C THR A 64 -2.93 7.20 -9.02
N SER A 65 -1.96 6.37 -9.40
CA SER A 65 -0.56 6.55 -9.04
C SER A 65 -0.07 7.85 -9.65
N ASN A 66 -0.17 8.95 -8.90
CA ASN A 66 0.58 10.17 -9.17
C ASN A 66 1.97 9.97 -8.54
N VAL A 67 2.76 9.09 -9.16
CA VAL A 67 4.20 8.92 -8.93
C VAL A 67 4.89 8.90 -10.28
#